data_AF-A0AAD7V2M0-F1
#
_entry.id   AF-A0AAD7V2M0-F1
#
_cell.length_a   1.000
_cell.length_b   1.000
_cell.length_c   1.000
_cell.angle_alpha   90.00
_cell.angle_beta   90.00
_cell.angle_gamma   90.00
#
_symmetry.space_group_name_H-M   'P 1'
#
loop_
_entity.id
_entity.type
_entity.pdbx_description
1 polymer ?
#
loop_
_entity_poly.entity_id
_entity_poly.type
_entity_poly.pdbx_seq_one_letter_code
_entity_poly.pdbx_strand_id
1 'polypeptide(L)'
;MTHSILGDLCKPPTLTTTTEKYVQLVHDATTELHEPVQSILSALDRRANALTKLANFESALRDAKVMQQLSSSSALGYLRAAIIYAEQGKQRHVIDICNQALDIVDTKDMGYDTLQRAKDVAMQRQSTRIDFVSQLPVDIVITTLIPMFMGDCIVCSYEPSPYLPVSHAWRDRIIQCFGEFTFHLSDGGDLSQVIDLAQHTKSLDIGEYGEGTWLSDLIRDNDFCALREIRVEYFLSKQVGCFISALTSIGSTLTHLQLHLEEGGPDLGVPEIITKKRDQQALNGRDIGAIRASLYRNTLQGVYENGEVVDWDEVQRVQTRRVHLNLQNCEVSGASTFGPLSATYEPKYQDGVYNTDSDED
;
A
#
# COMPACT_ATOMS: atom_id res chain seq x y z
N MET A 1 -14.48 -24.75 25.93
CA MET A 1 -13.56 -25.78 26.49
C MET A 1 -13.86 -27.09 25.78
N THR A 2 -12.98 -27.55 24.90
CA THR A 2 -13.08 -28.88 24.32
C THR A 2 -12.46 -29.87 25.31
N HIS A 3 -13.30 -30.63 26.01
CA HIS A 3 -12.85 -31.70 26.90
C HIS A 3 -12.03 -32.72 26.09
N SER A 4 -10.85 -33.10 26.60
CA SER A 4 -10.02 -34.14 25.98
C SER A 4 -10.70 -35.50 26.19
N ILE A 5 -11.35 -36.00 25.15
CA ILE A 5 -12.06 -37.30 25.17
C ILE A 5 -11.12 -38.43 25.62
N LEU A 6 -9.83 -38.35 25.26
CA LEU A 6 -8.83 -39.35 25.64
C LEU A 6 -8.16 -39.13 26.99
N GLY A 7 -7.99 -37.86 27.42
CA GLY A 7 -7.43 -37.54 28.72
C GLY A 7 -8.29 -38.08 29.87
N ASP A 8 -9.61 -38.11 29.68
CA ASP A 8 -10.54 -38.68 30.66
C ASP A 8 -10.55 -40.22 30.63
N LEU A 9 -10.27 -40.86 29.49
CA LEU A 9 -10.16 -42.31 29.37
C LEU A 9 -8.94 -42.90 30.11
N CYS A 10 -7.87 -42.12 30.25
CA CYS A 10 -6.65 -42.55 30.94
C CYS A 10 -6.67 -42.27 32.46
N LYS A 11 -7.69 -41.57 32.97
CA LYS A 11 -7.84 -41.35 34.41
C LYS A 11 -8.57 -42.55 35.02
N PRO A 12 -8.06 -43.12 36.13
CA PRO A 12 -8.79 -44.18 36.82
C PRO A 12 -10.15 -43.63 37.25
N PRO A 13 -11.27 -44.28 36.87
CA PRO A 13 -12.60 -43.79 37.23
C PRO A 13 -12.79 -43.86 38.75
N THR A 14 -13.51 -42.90 39.31
CA THR A 14 -13.89 -42.92 40.73
C THR A 14 -14.93 -44.03 40.96
N LEU A 15 -14.51 -45.15 41.55
CA LEU A 15 -15.38 -46.30 41.82
C LEU A 15 -16.14 -46.11 43.15
N THR A 16 -17.47 -46.22 43.13
CA THR A 16 -18.33 -46.09 44.32
C THR A 16 -18.63 -47.41 45.04
N THR A 17 -18.29 -48.56 44.45
CA THR A 17 -18.51 -49.88 45.04
C THR A 17 -17.26 -50.75 44.90
N THR A 18 -16.88 -51.37 46.01
CA THR A 18 -15.60 -52.09 46.18
C THR A 18 -15.81 -53.58 46.01
N THR A 19 -15.82 -54.06 44.77
CA THR A 19 -15.48 -55.46 44.50
C THR A 19 -14.07 -55.48 43.93
N GLU A 20 -13.10 -55.98 44.70
CA GLU A 20 -11.67 -55.96 44.35
C GLU A 20 -11.39 -56.46 42.93
N LYS A 21 -12.12 -57.49 42.48
CA LYS A 21 -12.02 -58.04 41.12
C LYS A 21 -12.29 -57.01 40.02
N TYR A 22 -13.30 -56.16 40.17
CA TYR A 22 -13.64 -55.16 39.17
C TYR A 22 -12.71 -53.94 39.24
N VAL A 23 -12.23 -53.59 40.44
CA VAL A 23 -11.20 -52.56 40.62
C VAL A 23 -9.95 -52.93 39.84
N GLN A 24 -9.48 -54.18 39.97
CA GLN A 24 -8.30 -54.66 39.27
C GLN A 24 -8.50 -54.71 37.75
N LEU A 25 -9.65 -55.22 37.28
CA LEU A 25 -9.96 -55.25 35.85
C LEU A 25 -9.97 -53.84 35.22
N VAL A 26 -10.54 -52.86 35.91
CA VAL A 26 -10.54 -51.46 35.46
C VAL A 26 -9.13 -50.89 35.42
N HIS A 27 -8.31 -51.18 36.43
CA HIS A 27 -6.92 -50.74 36.47
C HIS A 27 -6.09 -51.34 35.33
N ASP A 28 -6.22 -52.65 35.09
CA ASP A 28 -5.52 -53.37 34.02
C ASP A 28 -5.93 -52.82 32.65
N ALA A 29 -7.23 -52.62 32.41
CA ALA A 29 -7.74 -52.06 31.15
C ALA A 29 -7.30 -50.60 30.94
N THR A 30 -7.24 -49.79 32.00
CA THR A 30 -6.73 -48.40 31.93
C THR A 30 -5.25 -48.39 31.56
N THR A 31 -4.49 -49.35 32.10
CA THR A 31 -3.06 -49.51 31.80
C THR A 31 -2.85 -49.96 30.36
N GLU A 32 -3.65 -50.90 29.87
CA GLU A 32 -3.62 -51.38 28.48
C GLU A 32 -3.94 -50.27 27.47
N LEU A 33 -4.87 -49.36 27.78
CA LEU A 33 -5.16 -48.19 26.93
C LEU A 33 -4.04 -47.15 26.92
N HIS A 34 -3.19 -47.10 27.94
CA HIS A 34 -2.14 -46.09 28.06
C HIS A 34 -1.02 -46.28 27.04
N GLU A 35 -0.58 -47.52 26.81
CA GLU A 35 0.56 -47.82 25.92
C GLU A 35 0.31 -47.38 24.46
N PRO A 36 -0.83 -47.71 23.81
CA PRO A 36 -1.12 -47.24 22.46
C PRO A 36 -1.14 -45.72 22.34
N VAL A 37 -1.68 -45.02 23.34
CA VAL A 37 -1.73 -43.55 23.35
C VAL A 37 -0.32 -42.96 23.38
N GLN A 38 0.58 -43.49 24.22
CA GLN A 38 1.98 -43.05 24.24
C GLN A 38 2.70 -43.33 22.92
N SER A 39 2.43 -44.47 22.30
CA SER A 39 2.98 -44.80 20.97
C SER A 39 2.51 -43.82 19.90
N ILE A 40 1.22 -43.48 19.88
CA ILE A 40 0.65 -42.48 18.97
C ILE A 40 1.28 -41.09 19.21
N LEU A 41 1.37 -40.64 20.47
CA LEU A 41 2.00 -39.37 20.82
C LEU A 41 3.46 -39.30 20.36
N SER A 42 4.23 -40.38 20.57
CA SER A 42 5.63 -40.47 20.11
C SER A 42 5.75 -40.44 18.59
N ALA A 43 4.85 -41.13 17.87
CA ALA A 43 4.83 -41.13 16.41
C ALA A 43 4.47 -39.74 15.85
N LEU A 44 3.46 -39.08 16.44
CA LEU A 44 3.08 -37.71 16.09
C LEU A 44 4.21 -36.72 16.37
N ASP A 45 4.88 -36.82 17.52
CA ASP A 45 6.00 -35.93 17.86
C ASP A 45 7.15 -36.04 16.85
N ARG A 46 7.53 -37.28 16.50
CA ARG A 46 8.56 -37.55 15.47
C ARG A 46 8.14 -37.04 14.10
N ARG A 47 6.89 -37.26 13.71
CA ARG A 47 6.37 -36.79 12.41
C ARG A 47 6.31 -35.26 12.35
N ALA A 48 5.80 -34.61 13.40
CA ALA A 48 5.78 -33.15 13.51
C ALA A 48 7.19 -32.56 13.44
N ASN A 49 8.16 -33.17 14.12
CA ASN A 49 9.56 -32.77 14.04
C ASN A 49 10.13 -32.88 12.61
N ALA A 50 9.90 -34.01 11.94
CA ALA A 50 10.34 -34.22 10.56
C ALA A 50 9.69 -33.20 9.61
N LEU A 51 8.38 -32.97 9.73
CA LEU A 51 7.64 -31.98 8.94
C LEU A 51 8.17 -30.55 9.17
N THR A 52 8.53 -30.21 10.41
CA THR A 52 9.16 -28.93 10.75
C THR A 52 10.48 -28.74 10.02
N LYS A 53 11.33 -29.78 10.00
CA LYS A 53 12.62 -29.73 9.29
C LYS A 53 12.47 -29.70 7.75
N LEU A 54 11.34 -30.14 7.24
CA LEU A 54 10.94 -30.00 5.84
C LEU A 54 10.17 -28.69 5.55
N ALA A 55 10.12 -27.75 6.51
CA ALA A 55 9.37 -26.50 6.43
C ALA A 55 7.84 -26.66 6.15
N ASN A 56 7.27 -27.86 6.37
CA ASN A 56 5.84 -28.11 6.27
C ASN A 56 5.15 -27.81 7.61
N PHE A 57 5.17 -26.52 7.99
CA PHE A 57 4.78 -26.06 9.33
C PHE A 57 3.29 -26.28 9.62
N GLU A 58 2.41 -26.15 8.63
CA GLU A 58 0.98 -26.37 8.84
C GLU A 58 0.66 -27.81 9.22
N SER A 59 1.26 -28.78 8.52
CA SER A 59 1.09 -30.20 8.84
C SER A 59 1.68 -30.53 10.21
N ALA A 60 2.84 -29.97 10.54
CA ALA A 60 3.47 -30.14 11.84
C ALA A 60 2.58 -29.56 12.98
N LEU A 61 1.96 -28.40 12.76
CA LEU A 61 1.04 -27.79 13.72
C LEU A 61 -0.24 -28.60 13.90
N ARG A 62 -0.76 -29.22 12.82
CA ARG A 62 -1.89 -30.17 12.93
C ARG A 62 -1.52 -31.36 13.82
N ASP A 63 -0.34 -31.94 13.65
CA ASP A 63 0.13 -33.04 14.50
C ASP A 63 0.27 -32.62 15.96
N ALA A 64 0.89 -31.46 16.22
CA ALA A 64 0.99 -30.90 17.57
C ALA A 64 -0.40 -30.65 18.19
N LYS A 65 -1.38 -30.21 17.39
CA LYS A 65 -2.75 -30.00 17.85
C LYS A 65 -3.44 -31.31 18.23
N VAL A 66 -3.25 -32.37 17.43
CA VAL A 66 -3.76 -33.70 17.78
C VAL A 66 -3.10 -34.19 19.09
N MET A 67 -1.81 -33.97 19.28
CA MET A 67 -1.13 -34.32 20.54
C MET A 67 -1.76 -33.59 21.76
N GLN A 68 -2.05 -32.30 21.63
CA GLN A 68 -2.76 -31.52 22.67
C GLN A 68 -4.16 -32.07 22.95
N GLN A 69 -4.87 -32.58 21.93
CA GLN A 69 -6.20 -33.17 22.09
C GLN A 69 -6.14 -34.55 22.76
N LEU A 70 -5.15 -35.37 22.43
CA LEU A 70 -4.95 -36.70 23.00
C LEU A 70 -4.48 -36.64 24.47
N SER A 71 -3.67 -35.64 24.83
CA SER A 71 -3.17 -35.46 26.19
C SER A 71 -3.06 -33.98 26.54
N SER A 72 -4.19 -33.38 26.92
CA SER A 72 -4.28 -31.93 27.18
C SER A 72 -3.52 -31.48 28.44
N SER A 73 -3.27 -32.40 29.37
CA SER A 73 -2.54 -32.14 30.62
C SER A 73 -1.02 -32.37 30.49
N SER A 74 -0.56 -32.89 29.35
CA SER A 74 0.87 -33.10 29.10
C SER A 74 1.47 -31.92 28.34
N ALA A 75 2.70 -31.55 28.68
CA ALA A 75 3.42 -30.46 28.02
C ALA A 75 3.79 -30.78 26.55
N LEU A 76 3.86 -32.06 26.16
CA LEU A 76 4.51 -32.50 24.92
C LEU A 76 3.92 -31.84 23.66
N GLY A 77 2.59 -31.84 23.50
CA GLY A 77 1.93 -31.24 22.33
C GLY A 77 2.06 -29.71 22.27
N TYR A 78 2.12 -29.04 23.42
CA TYR A 78 2.33 -27.60 23.50
C TYR A 78 3.79 -27.22 23.20
N LEU A 79 4.74 -27.96 23.76
CA LEU A 79 6.17 -27.78 23.47
C LEU A 79 6.47 -27.98 21.98
N ARG A 80 5.87 -29.00 21.35
CA ARG A 80 6.03 -29.21 19.90
C ARG A 80 5.51 -28.01 19.10
N ALA A 81 4.34 -27.49 19.44
CA ALA A 81 3.79 -26.29 18.80
C ALA A 81 4.67 -25.04 19.03
N ALA A 82 5.16 -24.84 20.26
CA ALA A 82 6.08 -23.76 20.61
C ALA A 82 7.37 -23.82 19.77
N ILE A 83 7.97 -25.01 19.63
CA ILE A 83 9.16 -25.21 18.79
C ILE A 83 8.86 -24.88 17.32
N ILE A 84 7.73 -25.34 16.78
CA ILE A 84 7.33 -25.07 15.40
C ILE A 84 7.15 -23.56 15.15
N TYR A 85 6.53 -22.83 16.09
CA TYR A 85 6.40 -21.38 15.98
C TYR A 85 7.75 -20.66 16.12
N ALA A 86 8.64 -21.15 16.99
CA ALA A 86 9.97 -20.58 17.16
C ALA A 86 10.82 -20.72 15.89
N GLU A 87 10.75 -21.87 15.19
CA GLU A 87 11.42 -22.12 13.90
C GLU A 87 10.88 -21.22 12.77
N GLN A 88 9.63 -20.76 12.86
CA GLN A 88 9.05 -19.75 11.95
C GLN A 88 9.40 -18.30 12.33
N GLY A 89 10.13 -18.07 13.43
CA GLY A 89 10.38 -16.73 13.96
C GLY A 89 9.16 -16.08 14.64
N LYS A 90 8.05 -16.80 14.84
CA LYS A 90 6.78 -16.28 15.38
C LYS A 90 6.77 -16.22 16.91
N GLN A 91 7.65 -15.41 17.51
CA GLN A 91 7.85 -15.38 18.96
C GLN A 91 6.58 -15.08 19.77
N ARG A 92 5.67 -14.23 19.25
CA ARG A 92 4.37 -13.96 19.89
C ARG A 92 3.55 -15.24 20.07
N HIS A 93 3.47 -16.07 19.03
CA HIS A 93 2.72 -17.33 19.08
C HIS A 93 3.36 -18.34 20.03
N VAL A 94 4.70 -18.33 20.17
CA VAL A 94 5.40 -19.13 21.17
C VAL A 94 4.98 -18.72 22.59
N ILE A 95 4.91 -17.40 22.86
CA ILE A 95 4.48 -16.88 24.15
C ILE A 95 3.03 -17.28 24.44
N ASP A 96 2.14 -17.10 23.47
CA ASP A 96 0.70 -17.38 23.62
C ASP A 96 0.45 -18.88 23.89
N ILE A 97 1.10 -19.78 23.14
CA ILE A 97 0.93 -21.23 23.35
C ILE A 97 1.54 -21.69 24.68
N CYS A 98 2.66 -21.11 25.11
CA CYS A 98 3.26 -21.42 26.40
C CYS A 98 2.40 -20.93 27.56
N ASN A 99 1.82 -19.72 27.48
CA ASN A 99 0.86 -19.23 28.47
C ASN A 99 -0.34 -20.17 28.57
N GLN A 100 -0.95 -20.51 27.44
CA GLN A 100 -2.06 -21.46 27.39
C GLN A 100 -1.70 -22.79 28.06
N ALA A 101 -0.49 -23.31 27.80
CA ALA A 101 -0.05 -24.58 28.35
C ALA A 101 0.22 -24.51 29.86
N LEU A 102 0.86 -23.43 30.33
CA LEU A 102 1.17 -23.24 31.75
C LEU A 102 -0.09 -23.13 32.63
N ASP A 103 -1.23 -22.75 32.04
CA ASP A 103 -2.52 -22.68 32.72
C ASP A 103 -3.22 -24.05 32.90
N ILE A 104 -2.83 -25.08 32.13
CA ILE A 104 -3.58 -26.36 32.05
C ILE A 104 -2.72 -27.62 32.24
N VAL A 105 -1.42 -27.54 32.00
CA VAL A 105 -0.48 -28.66 32.17
C VAL A 105 -0.18 -28.85 33.65
N ASP A 106 -0.04 -30.11 34.09
CA ASP A 106 0.35 -30.40 35.47
C ASP A 106 1.75 -29.83 35.76
N THR A 107 1.87 -29.06 36.84
CA THR A 107 3.16 -28.56 37.35
C THR A 107 4.21 -29.65 37.61
N LYS A 108 3.80 -30.92 37.74
CA LYS A 108 4.69 -32.08 37.90
C LYS A 108 5.10 -32.74 36.57
N ASP A 109 4.51 -32.33 35.45
CA ASP A 109 4.92 -32.84 34.12
C ASP A 109 6.36 -32.42 33.85
N MET A 110 7.20 -33.37 33.39
CA MET A 110 8.63 -33.12 33.14
C MET A 110 8.89 -32.00 32.12
N GLY A 111 7.91 -31.67 31.27
CA GLY A 111 8.01 -30.60 30.30
C GLY A 111 7.57 -29.22 30.80
N TYR A 112 7.04 -29.10 32.03
CA TYR A 112 6.56 -27.82 32.57
C TYR A 112 7.67 -26.75 32.62
N ASP A 113 8.84 -27.10 33.18
CA ASP A 113 10.00 -26.20 33.22
C ASP A 113 10.51 -25.82 31.83
N THR A 114 10.34 -26.72 30.86
CA THR A 114 10.73 -26.47 29.47
C THR A 114 9.78 -25.46 28.81
N LEU A 115 8.48 -25.49 29.14
CA LEU A 115 7.51 -24.49 28.68
C LEU A 115 7.85 -23.11 29.23
N GLN A 116 8.17 -23.01 30.52
CA GLN A 116 8.56 -21.75 31.14
C GLN A 116 9.82 -21.18 30.47
N ARG A 117 10.84 -22.01 30.27
CA ARG A 117 12.07 -21.59 29.58
C ARG A 117 11.79 -21.16 28.13
N ALA A 118 10.95 -21.90 27.40
CA ALA A 118 10.60 -21.56 26.02
C ALA A 118 9.89 -20.20 25.93
N LYS A 119 8.98 -19.91 26.87
CA LYS A 119 8.32 -18.61 27.01
C LYS A 119 9.33 -17.49 27.26
N ASP A 120 10.22 -17.67 28.23
CA ASP A 120 11.20 -16.64 28.60
C ASP A 120 12.15 -16.33 27.44
N VAL A 121 12.63 -17.37 26.74
CA VAL A 121 13.44 -17.21 25.52
C VAL A 121 12.66 -16.49 24.42
N ALA A 122 11.38 -16.80 24.23
CA ALA A 122 10.55 -16.14 23.23
C ALA A 122 10.30 -14.66 23.58
N MET A 123 10.10 -14.32 24.85
CA MET A 123 9.99 -12.93 25.31
C MET A 123 11.29 -12.14 25.09
N GLN A 124 12.44 -12.75 25.37
CA GLN A 124 13.74 -12.15 25.08
C GLN A 124 13.95 -11.95 23.58
N ARG A 125 13.62 -12.94 22.75
CA ARG A 125 13.74 -12.82 21.28
C ARG A 125 12.76 -11.80 20.70
N GLN A 126 11.54 -11.72 21.23
CA GLN A 126 10.55 -10.74 20.80
C GLN A 126 10.98 -9.30 21.11
N SER A 127 11.68 -9.08 22.22
CA SER A 127 12.24 -7.77 22.58
C SER A 127 13.54 -7.46 21.84
N THR A 128 14.18 -8.47 21.26
CA THR A 128 15.37 -8.28 20.43
C THR A 128 14.97 -7.75 19.06
N ARG A 129 15.30 -6.49 18.77
CA ARG A 129 15.22 -5.96 17.41
C ARG A 129 16.50 -6.32 16.66
N ILE A 130 16.38 -7.11 15.61
CA ILE A 130 17.50 -7.41 14.71
C ILE A 130 17.41 -6.46 13.53
N ASP A 131 18.30 -5.47 13.48
CA ASP A 131 18.48 -4.64 12.28
C ASP A 131 19.38 -5.40 11.29
N PHE A 132 18.81 -6.39 10.60
CA PHE A 132 19.55 -7.15 9.59
C PHE A 132 19.89 -6.29 8.37
N VAL A 133 19.06 -5.27 8.09
CA VAL A 133 19.24 -4.34 6.98
C VAL A 133 20.57 -3.61 7.12
N SER A 134 20.87 -3.09 8.32
CA SER A 134 22.14 -2.41 8.59
C SER A 134 23.38 -3.29 8.43
N GLN A 135 23.22 -4.62 8.46
CA GLN A 135 24.30 -5.59 8.37
C GLN A 135 24.53 -6.11 6.95
N LEU A 136 23.61 -5.82 6.02
CA LEU A 136 23.74 -6.21 4.63
C LEU A 136 24.48 -5.14 3.82
N PRO A 137 25.24 -5.52 2.78
CA PRO A 137 25.80 -4.57 1.83
C PRO A 137 24.70 -3.67 1.25
N VAL A 138 24.94 -2.36 1.27
CA VAL A 138 23.97 -1.34 0.83
C VAL A 138 23.43 -1.64 -0.56
N ASP A 139 24.31 -2.05 -1.48
CA ASP A 139 23.94 -2.37 -2.85
C ASP A 139 22.91 -3.50 -2.92
N ILE A 140 23.11 -4.59 -2.15
CA ILE A 140 22.14 -5.72 -2.12
C ILE A 140 20.78 -5.27 -1.58
N VAL A 141 20.78 -4.40 -0.56
CA VAL A 141 19.55 -3.89 0.03
C VAL A 141 18.77 -3.05 -0.99
N ILE A 142 19.45 -2.10 -1.64
CA ILE A 142 18.85 -1.16 -2.58
C ILE A 142 18.46 -1.84 -3.89
N THR A 143 19.35 -2.62 -4.50
CA THR A 143 19.10 -3.14 -5.86
C THR A 143 18.28 -4.44 -5.88
N THR A 144 18.12 -5.12 -4.75
CA THR A 144 17.49 -6.45 -4.72
C THR A 144 16.38 -6.56 -3.69
N LEU A 145 16.64 -6.25 -2.42
CA LEU A 145 15.63 -6.50 -1.37
C LEU A 145 14.47 -5.50 -1.44
N ILE A 146 14.76 -4.21 -1.50
CA ILE A 146 13.71 -3.17 -1.52
C ILE A 146 12.76 -3.36 -2.72
N PRO A 147 13.25 -3.50 -3.96
CA PRO A 147 12.39 -3.75 -5.12
C PRO A 147 11.55 -5.02 -4.98
N MET A 148 12.10 -6.07 -4.38
CA MET A 148 11.38 -7.33 -4.18
C MET A 148 10.19 -7.19 -3.22
N PHE A 149 10.28 -6.32 -2.20
CA PHE A 149 9.21 -6.12 -1.23
C PHE A 149 8.21 -5.04 -1.64
N MET A 150 8.67 -3.98 -2.31
CA MET A 150 7.88 -2.78 -2.58
C MET A 150 7.44 -2.63 -4.04
N GLY A 151 8.01 -3.42 -4.96
CA GLY A 151 7.70 -3.33 -6.39
C GLY A 151 7.96 -1.93 -6.96
N ASP A 152 7.06 -1.47 -7.82
CA ASP A 152 7.08 -0.14 -8.43
C ASP A 152 6.44 0.86 -7.47
N CYS A 153 7.22 1.32 -6.49
CA CYS A 153 6.85 2.12 -5.32
C CYS A 153 5.78 3.22 -5.52
N ILE A 154 4.51 2.82 -5.46
CA ILE A 154 3.36 3.70 -5.21
C ILE A 154 2.90 3.44 -3.79
N VAL A 155 2.87 4.50 -2.96
CA VAL A 155 2.40 4.39 -1.57
C VAL A 155 0.97 4.91 -1.51
N CYS A 156 0.03 4.04 -1.13
CA CYS A 156 -1.38 4.39 -1.02
C CYS A 156 -1.75 4.78 0.41
N SER A 157 -2.52 5.86 0.59
CA SER A 157 -2.97 6.31 1.92
C SER A 157 -3.96 5.36 2.61
N TYR A 158 -4.70 4.56 1.83
CA TYR A 158 -5.66 3.58 2.37
C TYR A 158 -5.01 2.26 2.79
N GLU A 159 -3.79 1.99 2.31
CA GLU A 159 -3.00 0.82 2.70
C GLU A 159 -1.56 1.28 3.00
N PRO A 160 -1.32 1.86 4.20
CA PRO A 160 -0.01 2.35 4.59
C PRO A 160 1.04 1.26 4.43
N SER A 161 2.18 1.62 3.83
CA SER A 161 3.24 0.65 3.57
C SER A 161 3.74 0.04 4.89
N PRO A 162 3.67 -1.29 5.08
CA PRO A 162 4.12 -1.93 6.31
C PRO A 162 5.64 -1.89 6.47
N TYR A 163 6.36 -1.49 5.42
CA TYR A 163 7.81 -1.51 5.36
C TYR A 163 8.44 -0.21 5.89
N LEU A 164 7.80 0.94 5.70
CA LEU A 164 8.32 2.23 6.15
C LEU A 164 8.55 2.33 7.68
N PRO A 165 7.67 1.80 8.56
CA PRO A 165 7.85 1.91 10.00
C PRO A 165 8.80 0.85 10.61
N VAL A 166 9.48 0.02 9.81
CA VAL A 166 10.33 -1.07 10.33
C VAL A 166 11.53 -0.55 11.15
N SER A 167 12.33 0.34 10.56
CA SER A 167 13.44 1.02 11.23
C SER A 167 13.83 2.28 10.45
N HIS A 168 14.51 3.23 11.12
CA HIS A 168 15.05 4.41 10.45
C HIS A 168 16.03 4.02 9.33
N ALA A 169 16.96 3.10 9.61
CA ALA A 169 17.92 2.64 8.61
C ALA A 169 17.25 2.02 7.38
N TRP A 170 16.20 1.20 7.56
CA TRP A 170 15.46 0.62 6.43
C TRP A 170 14.72 1.68 5.63
N ARG A 171 14.04 2.61 6.30
CA ARG A 171 13.39 3.76 5.64
C ARG A 171 14.40 4.58 4.83
N ASP A 172 15.58 4.88 5.38
CA ASP A 172 16.62 5.64 4.68
C ASP A 172 17.11 4.89 3.43
N ARG A 173 17.19 3.55 3.49
CA ARG A 173 17.54 2.75 2.31
C ARG A 173 16.42 2.73 1.26
N ILE A 174 15.16 2.70 1.67
CA ILE A 174 14.01 2.83 0.76
C ILE A 174 14.06 4.19 0.05
N ILE A 175 14.28 5.27 0.81
CA ILE A 175 14.45 6.62 0.27
C ILE A 175 15.61 6.65 -0.73
N GLN A 176 16.76 6.05 -0.40
CA GLN A 176 17.90 5.98 -1.33
C GLN A 176 17.60 5.17 -2.60
N CYS A 177 16.78 4.12 -2.49
CA CYS A 177 16.43 3.24 -3.60
C CYS A 177 15.52 3.93 -4.62
N PHE A 178 14.46 4.59 -4.15
CA PHE A 178 13.47 5.23 -5.03
C PHE A 178 13.79 6.70 -5.31
N GLY A 179 14.60 7.33 -4.46
CA GLY A 179 14.91 8.75 -4.50
C GLY A 179 13.75 9.61 -4.00
N GLU A 180 12.62 9.54 -4.70
CA GLU A 180 11.42 10.31 -4.40
C GLU A 180 10.16 9.42 -4.54
N PHE A 181 9.09 9.74 -3.80
CA PHE A 181 7.86 8.94 -3.73
C PHE A 181 6.70 9.56 -4.50
N THR A 182 5.83 8.69 -5.03
CA THR A 182 4.48 9.05 -5.47
C THR A 182 3.48 8.53 -4.44
N PHE A 183 2.68 9.42 -3.87
CA PHE A 183 1.62 9.06 -2.94
C PHE A 183 0.26 9.17 -3.60
N HIS A 184 -0.53 8.11 -3.51
CA HIS A 184 -1.93 8.13 -3.90
C HIS A 184 -2.81 8.36 -2.66
N LEU A 185 -3.51 9.49 -2.63
CA LEU A 185 -4.29 9.97 -1.49
C LEU A 185 -5.79 9.87 -1.79
N SER A 186 -6.53 9.36 -0.82
CA SER A 186 -7.99 9.43 -0.78
C SER A 186 -8.46 10.35 0.34
N ASP A 187 -9.64 10.95 0.19
CA ASP A 187 -10.26 11.71 1.27
C ASP A 187 -10.47 10.81 2.50
N GLY A 188 -10.15 11.34 3.69
CA GLY A 188 -10.19 10.59 4.97
C GLY A 188 -9.11 9.51 5.16
N GLY A 189 -8.13 9.39 4.25
CA GLY A 189 -7.01 8.45 4.39
C GLY A 189 -6.03 8.81 5.51
N ASP A 190 -5.21 7.83 5.93
CA ASP A 190 -4.11 8.10 6.88
C ASP A 190 -2.99 8.87 6.17
N LEU A 191 -2.77 10.12 6.60
CA LEU A 191 -1.75 11.02 6.05
C LEU A 191 -0.40 10.89 6.76
N SER A 192 -0.29 10.05 7.81
CA SER A 192 0.92 9.96 8.65
C SER A 192 2.18 9.65 7.83
N GLN A 193 2.10 8.72 6.88
CA GLN A 193 3.26 8.35 6.05
C GLN A 193 3.68 9.46 5.08
N VAL A 194 2.72 10.21 4.56
CA VAL A 194 2.96 11.33 3.62
C VAL A 194 3.63 12.47 4.37
N ILE A 195 3.15 12.76 5.58
CA ILE A 195 3.72 13.76 6.49
C ILE A 195 5.15 13.38 6.86
N ASP A 196 5.36 12.13 7.28
CA ASP A 196 6.68 11.61 7.67
C ASP A 196 7.70 11.63 6.51
N LEU A 197 7.23 11.60 5.26
CA LEU A 197 8.05 11.56 4.04
C LEU A 197 7.85 12.78 3.14
N ALA A 198 7.33 13.89 3.67
CA ALA A 198 7.00 15.08 2.87
C ALA A 198 8.19 15.58 2.05
N GLN A 199 9.38 15.62 2.65
CA GLN A 199 10.62 16.07 2.00
C GLN A 199 11.10 15.16 0.86
N HIS A 200 10.61 13.92 0.80
CA HIS A 200 10.93 12.94 -0.23
C HIS A 200 9.76 12.68 -1.18
N THR A 201 8.68 13.44 -1.08
CA THR A 201 7.49 13.26 -1.91
C THR A 201 7.63 14.03 -3.23
N LYS A 202 7.69 13.32 -4.36
CA LYS A 202 7.74 13.91 -5.71
C LYS A 202 6.36 14.25 -6.25
N SER A 203 5.42 13.36 -6.02
CA SER A 203 4.11 13.41 -6.66
C SER A 203 3.01 13.09 -5.67
N LEU A 204 1.98 13.93 -5.64
CA LEU A 204 0.73 13.67 -4.94
C LEU A 204 -0.36 13.41 -5.98
N ASP A 205 -0.96 12.24 -5.91
CA ASP A 205 -2.09 11.84 -6.74
C ASP A 205 -3.32 11.70 -5.86
N ILE A 206 -4.23 12.67 -5.93
CA ILE A 206 -5.40 12.76 -5.08
C ILE A 206 -6.61 12.29 -5.89
N GLY A 207 -7.25 11.20 -5.44
CA GLY A 207 -8.49 10.73 -6.05
C GLY A 207 -9.59 11.78 -5.92
N GLU A 208 -10.02 12.08 -4.70
CA GLU A 208 -11.09 13.03 -4.43
C GLU A 208 -10.65 14.13 -3.46
N TYR A 209 -10.98 15.38 -3.77
CA TYR A 209 -10.76 16.53 -2.89
C TYR A 209 -12.03 17.39 -2.84
N GLY A 210 -12.95 17.02 -1.94
CA GLY A 210 -14.25 17.67 -1.82
C GLY A 210 -14.48 18.52 -0.58
N GLU A 211 -14.19 18.00 0.61
CA GLU A 211 -14.52 18.69 1.85
C GLU A 211 -13.30 19.26 2.59
N GLY A 212 -13.51 20.41 3.24
CA GLY A 212 -12.51 21.03 4.11
C GLY A 212 -11.30 21.64 3.41
N THR A 213 -10.21 21.76 4.18
CA THR A 213 -8.92 22.34 3.78
C THR A 213 -7.78 21.35 3.89
N TRP A 214 -8.05 20.06 4.10
CA TRP A 214 -7.03 19.09 4.50
C TRP A 214 -5.83 19.04 3.54
N LEU A 215 -6.05 19.11 2.22
CA LEU A 215 -4.96 19.12 1.24
C LEU A 215 -4.16 20.43 1.29
N SER A 216 -4.84 21.55 1.53
CA SER A 216 -4.20 22.85 1.71
C SER A 216 -3.38 22.90 2.99
N ASP A 217 -3.90 22.34 4.08
CA ASP A 217 -3.23 22.25 5.37
C ASP A 217 -2.05 21.27 5.28
N LEU A 218 -2.22 20.11 4.62
CA LEU A 218 -1.14 19.16 4.35
C LEU A 218 0.02 19.86 3.63
N ILE A 219 -0.23 20.55 2.51
CA ILE A 219 0.81 21.23 1.73
C ILE A 219 1.48 22.35 2.54
N ARG A 220 0.68 23.15 3.28
CA ARG A 220 1.19 24.32 4.01
C ARG A 220 1.98 23.97 5.25
N ASP A 221 1.55 22.94 5.97
CA ASP A 221 2.05 22.64 7.30
C ASP A 221 3.22 21.62 7.27
N ASN A 222 3.65 21.19 6.08
CA ASN A 222 4.72 20.21 5.87
C ASN A 222 5.72 20.68 4.80
N ASP A 223 6.96 20.18 4.90
CA ASP A 223 8.04 20.56 3.98
C ASP A 223 8.08 19.67 2.73
N PHE A 224 7.37 20.09 1.70
CA PHE A 224 7.30 19.41 0.40
C PHE A 224 8.36 19.91 -0.59
N CYS A 225 9.62 20.02 -0.17
CA CYS A 225 10.71 20.57 -0.99
C CYS A 225 11.05 19.75 -2.26
N ALA A 226 10.64 18.48 -2.33
CA ALA A 226 10.79 17.63 -3.51
C ALA A 226 9.53 17.53 -4.38
N LEU A 227 8.42 18.17 -3.99
CA LEU A 227 7.13 18.01 -4.67
C LEU A 227 7.13 18.75 -6.01
N ARG A 228 6.97 17.98 -7.08
CA ARG A 228 6.99 18.43 -8.48
C ARG A 228 5.64 18.30 -9.16
N GLU A 229 4.82 17.36 -8.72
CA GLU A 229 3.60 16.95 -9.42
C GLU A 229 2.43 16.88 -8.42
N ILE A 230 1.33 17.54 -8.76
CA ILE A 230 0.05 17.37 -8.06
C ILE A 230 -1.01 17.03 -9.10
N ARG A 231 -1.66 15.88 -8.92
CA ARG A 231 -2.84 15.47 -9.69
C ARG A 231 -4.03 15.38 -8.74
N VAL A 232 -5.16 15.94 -9.13
CA VAL A 232 -6.45 15.78 -8.44
C VAL A 232 -7.47 15.29 -9.47
N GLU A 233 -7.99 14.08 -9.31
CA GLU A 233 -8.93 13.46 -10.25
C GLU A 233 -10.37 13.98 -10.10
N TYR A 234 -10.78 14.30 -8.88
CA TYR A 234 -12.10 14.85 -8.59
C TYR A 234 -11.97 16.06 -7.65
N PHE A 235 -11.76 17.25 -8.25
CA PHE A 235 -11.65 18.49 -7.51
C PHE A 235 -13.05 19.09 -7.27
N LEU A 236 -13.57 18.92 -6.05
CA LEU A 236 -14.92 19.37 -5.64
C LEU A 236 -14.89 20.49 -4.59
N SER A 237 -13.71 20.82 -4.06
CA SER A 237 -13.56 21.80 -2.98
C SER A 237 -14.01 23.20 -3.36
N LYS A 238 -14.89 23.77 -2.54
CA LYS A 238 -15.31 25.19 -2.63
C LYS A 238 -14.23 26.15 -2.12
N GLN A 239 -13.17 25.65 -1.51
CA GLN A 239 -12.13 26.44 -0.85
C GLN A 239 -10.90 26.66 -1.72
N VAL A 240 -11.13 27.04 -2.99
CA VAL A 240 -10.04 27.21 -3.98
C VAL A 240 -9.02 28.26 -3.54
N GLY A 241 -9.46 29.33 -2.87
CA GLY A 241 -8.55 30.34 -2.32
C GLY A 241 -7.51 29.77 -1.35
N CYS A 242 -7.92 28.85 -0.46
CA CYS A 242 -7.03 28.18 0.49
C CYS A 242 -6.03 27.27 -0.24
N PHE A 243 -6.51 26.51 -1.22
CA PHE A 243 -5.69 25.62 -2.02
C PHE A 243 -4.64 26.39 -2.83
N ILE A 244 -5.05 27.43 -3.55
CA ILE A 244 -4.14 28.31 -4.31
C ILE A 244 -3.12 28.96 -3.38
N SER A 245 -3.53 29.40 -2.19
CA SER A 245 -2.60 29.94 -1.17
C SER A 245 -1.56 28.89 -0.76
N ALA A 246 -1.98 27.65 -0.47
CA ALA A 246 -1.07 26.56 -0.14
C ALA A 246 -0.10 26.25 -1.29
N LEU A 247 -0.57 26.24 -2.54
CA LEU A 247 0.28 26.04 -3.72
C LEU A 247 1.39 27.09 -3.85
N THR A 248 1.20 28.32 -3.34
CA THR A 248 2.27 29.33 -3.36
C THR A 248 3.48 28.93 -2.52
N SER A 249 3.29 28.14 -1.46
CA SER A 249 4.39 27.66 -0.60
C SER A 249 5.34 26.69 -1.31
N ILE A 250 4.81 25.91 -2.26
CA ILE A 250 5.55 24.95 -3.09
C ILE A 250 5.76 25.45 -4.53
N GLY A 251 5.44 26.72 -4.80
CA GLY A 251 5.39 27.26 -6.17
C GLY A 251 6.73 27.25 -6.91
N SER A 252 7.85 27.13 -6.18
CA SER A 252 9.20 27.04 -6.75
C SER A 252 9.58 25.63 -7.20
N THR A 253 8.95 24.59 -6.64
CA THR A 253 9.27 23.18 -6.90
C THR A 253 8.21 22.52 -7.79
N LEU A 254 6.96 22.98 -7.71
CA LEU A 254 5.84 22.44 -8.47
C LEU A 254 5.99 22.73 -9.98
N THR A 255 6.11 21.68 -10.77
CA THR A 255 6.28 21.74 -12.24
C THR A 255 5.04 21.29 -13.00
N HIS A 256 4.23 20.40 -12.41
CA HIS A 256 3.00 19.88 -13.02
C HIS A 256 1.84 19.97 -12.03
N LEU A 257 0.74 20.57 -12.48
CA LEU A 257 -0.52 20.65 -11.74
C LEU A 257 -1.64 20.21 -12.67
N GLN A 258 -2.34 19.15 -12.30
CA GLN A 258 -3.47 18.60 -13.05
C GLN A 258 -4.69 18.57 -12.14
N LEU A 259 -5.73 19.32 -12.52
CA LEU A 259 -7.00 19.38 -11.80
C LEU A 259 -8.11 18.94 -12.74
N HIS A 260 -8.78 17.85 -12.39
CA HIS A 260 -9.97 17.37 -13.07
C HIS A 260 -11.19 17.87 -12.29
N LEU A 261 -11.96 18.73 -12.95
CA LEU A 261 -13.20 19.30 -12.42
C LEU A 261 -14.36 18.39 -12.84
N GLU A 262 -15.21 18.01 -11.90
CA GLU A 262 -16.42 17.25 -12.21
C GLU A 262 -17.41 18.14 -13.01
N GLU A 263 -18.06 17.55 -14.02
CA GLU A 263 -19.12 18.23 -14.78
C GLU A 263 -20.28 18.60 -13.84
N GLY A 264 -20.39 19.88 -13.49
CA GLY A 264 -21.36 20.39 -12.52
C GLY A 264 -20.75 20.97 -11.23
N GLY A 265 -19.42 21.00 -11.12
CA GLY A 265 -18.71 21.68 -10.03
C GLY A 265 -18.97 23.19 -9.98
N PRO A 266 -18.56 23.87 -8.89
CA PRO A 266 -18.69 25.33 -8.77
C PRO A 266 -18.06 25.99 -9.98
N ASP A 267 -18.74 27.00 -10.53
CA ASP A 267 -18.32 27.77 -11.72
C ASP A 267 -17.04 28.55 -11.38
N LEU A 268 -15.92 27.83 -11.36
CA LEU A 268 -14.61 28.40 -11.11
C LEU A 268 -14.27 29.19 -12.36
N GLY A 269 -14.25 30.51 -12.21
CA GLY A 269 -13.67 31.38 -13.21
C GLY A 269 -12.23 30.93 -13.46
N VAL A 270 -12.02 30.12 -14.50
CA VAL A 270 -10.71 29.74 -15.06
C VAL A 270 -9.71 30.91 -15.11
N PRO A 271 -10.12 32.19 -15.30
CA PRO A 271 -9.21 33.33 -15.20
C PRO A 271 -8.47 33.45 -13.86
N GLU A 272 -9.05 33.12 -12.70
CA GLU A 272 -8.40 33.33 -11.38
C GLU A 272 -7.20 32.40 -11.14
N ILE A 273 -7.25 31.16 -11.66
CA ILE A 273 -6.17 30.19 -11.54
C ILE A 273 -4.98 30.58 -12.44
N ILE A 274 -5.27 31.14 -13.62
CA ILE A 274 -4.24 31.54 -14.60
C ILE A 274 -3.65 32.92 -14.26
N THR A 275 -4.43 33.83 -13.66
CA THR A 275 -4.00 35.23 -13.42
C THR A 275 -3.09 35.42 -12.21
N LYS A 276 -3.10 34.57 -11.18
CA LYS A 276 -2.18 34.74 -10.04
C LYS A 276 -0.72 34.38 -10.32
N LYS A 277 -0.42 33.71 -11.44
CA LYS A 277 0.97 33.55 -11.93
C LYS A 277 1.50 34.80 -12.64
N ARG A 278 0.64 35.82 -12.86
CA ARG A 278 0.89 37.02 -13.67
C ARG A 278 1.51 38.19 -12.90
N ASP A 279 1.64 38.09 -11.57
CA ASP A 279 2.25 39.12 -10.72
C ASP A 279 3.77 38.93 -10.49
N GLN A 280 4.39 37.96 -11.17
CA GLN A 280 5.84 37.88 -11.32
C GLN A 280 6.23 38.17 -12.78
N GLN A 281 6.72 39.39 -12.98
CA GLN A 281 7.27 40.00 -14.22
C GLN A 281 6.25 40.48 -15.27
N ALA A 282 6.20 41.80 -15.42
CA ALA A 282 5.45 42.52 -16.44
C ALA A 282 6.00 42.23 -17.86
N LEU A 283 5.16 41.67 -18.73
CA LEU A 283 5.38 41.60 -20.17
C LEU A 283 4.07 41.89 -20.93
N ASN A 284 4.20 42.71 -21.98
CA ASN A 284 3.11 43.26 -22.80
C ASN A 284 2.32 42.17 -23.56
N GLY A 285 1.06 42.49 -23.90
CA GLY A 285 0.09 41.61 -24.58
C GLY A 285 0.47 41.04 -25.96
N ARG A 286 1.71 41.22 -26.44
CA ARG A 286 2.26 40.49 -27.59
C ARG A 286 2.65 39.03 -27.27
N ASP A 287 2.87 38.68 -26.00
CA ASP A 287 3.38 37.35 -25.62
C ASP A 287 2.30 36.26 -25.43
N ILE A 288 1.01 36.60 -25.45
CA ILE A 288 -0.06 35.62 -25.27
C ILE A 288 -0.14 34.65 -26.45
N GLY A 289 0.12 35.14 -27.67
CA GLY A 289 0.23 34.29 -28.87
C GLY A 289 1.47 33.41 -28.86
N ALA A 290 2.60 33.95 -28.40
CA ALA A 290 3.89 33.23 -28.32
C ALA A 290 3.89 32.14 -27.25
N ILE A 291 3.23 32.36 -26.11
CA ILE A 291 3.15 31.37 -25.02
C ILE A 291 2.20 30.22 -25.39
N ARG A 292 1.04 30.50 -26.00
CA ARG A 292 0.19 29.43 -26.59
C ARG A 292 0.98 28.64 -27.63
N ALA A 293 1.69 29.32 -28.54
CA ALA A 293 2.53 28.65 -29.53
C ALA A 293 3.67 27.83 -28.87
N SER A 294 4.26 28.28 -27.75
CA SER A 294 5.31 27.55 -27.04
C SER A 294 4.80 26.34 -26.25
N LEU A 295 3.60 26.43 -25.67
CA LEU A 295 2.96 25.31 -24.98
C LEU A 295 2.56 24.22 -25.98
N TYR A 296 2.00 24.61 -27.14
CA TYR A 296 1.73 23.69 -28.23
C TYR A 296 3.03 23.13 -28.86
N ARG A 297 4.09 23.94 -28.98
CA ARG A 297 5.39 23.50 -29.50
C ARG A 297 6.07 22.51 -28.56
N ASN A 298 6.07 22.72 -27.24
CA ASN A 298 6.67 21.79 -26.28
C ASN A 298 5.90 20.47 -26.15
N THR A 299 4.57 20.51 -26.17
CA THR A 299 3.73 19.30 -26.14
C THR A 299 3.88 18.47 -27.42
N LEU A 300 4.21 19.08 -28.56
CA LEU A 300 4.48 18.37 -29.82
C LEU A 300 5.96 17.99 -30.01
N GLN A 301 6.88 18.76 -29.44
CA GLN A 301 8.33 18.49 -29.49
C GLN A 301 8.72 17.27 -28.66
N GLY A 302 7.99 16.97 -27.59
CA GLY A 302 8.15 15.71 -26.84
C GLY A 302 7.66 14.46 -27.58
N VAL A 303 6.93 14.60 -28.70
CA VAL A 303 6.38 13.45 -29.45
C VAL A 303 7.30 13.00 -30.59
N TYR A 304 8.23 13.84 -31.08
CA TYR A 304 9.08 13.48 -32.23
C TYR A 304 10.49 14.11 -32.16
N GLU A 305 11.44 13.38 -31.57
CA GLU A 305 12.88 13.73 -31.53
C GLU A 305 13.69 13.22 -32.75
N ASN A 306 13.05 12.79 -33.85
CA ASN A 306 13.76 12.11 -34.95
C ASN A 306 14.17 12.99 -36.15
N GLY A 307 14.09 14.32 -36.05
CA GLY A 307 14.71 15.22 -37.04
C GLY A 307 14.02 15.31 -38.41
N GLU A 308 12.76 14.91 -38.54
CA GLU A 308 11.97 15.13 -39.77
C GLU A 308 11.41 16.57 -39.84
N VAL A 309 11.47 17.19 -41.02
CA VAL A 309 10.93 18.53 -41.28
C VAL A 309 9.40 18.45 -41.36
N VAL A 310 8.72 19.17 -40.47
CA VAL A 310 7.25 19.17 -40.39
C VAL A 310 6.64 20.11 -41.43
N ASP A 311 5.73 19.57 -42.25
CA ASP A 311 4.83 20.36 -43.10
C ASP A 311 3.65 20.86 -42.25
N TRP A 312 3.77 22.08 -41.74
CA TRP A 312 2.78 22.70 -40.87
C TRP A 312 1.44 22.94 -41.56
N ASP A 313 1.42 23.08 -42.89
CA ASP A 313 0.18 23.20 -43.64
C ASP A 313 -0.62 21.89 -43.60
N GLU A 314 0.05 20.74 -43.64
CA GLU A 314 -0.61 19.44 -43.50
C GLU A 314 -1.12 19.21 -42.08
N VAL A 315 -0.37 19.61 -41.05
CA VAL A 315 -0.82 19.54 -39.65
C VAL A 315 -2.09 20.36 -39.44
N GLN A 316 -2.11 21.59 -39.95
CA GLN A 316 -3.28 22.46 -39.85
C GLN A 316 -4.46 21.91 -40.65
N ARG A 317 -4.22 21.39 -41.86
CA ARG A 317 -5.26 20.76 -42.70
C ARG A 317 -5.90 19.54 -42.05
N VAL A 318 -5.11 18.68 -41.40
CA VAL A 318 -5.59 17.49 -40.68
C VAL A 318 -6.40 17.89 -39.44
N GLN A 319 -5.94 18.89 -38.68
CA GLN A 319 -6.66 19.43 -37.52
C GLN A 319 -8.02 20.03 -37.93
N THR A 320 -8.04 20.87 -38.97
CA THR A 320 -9.28 21.45 -39.50
C THR A 320 -10.23 20.37 -39.99
N ARG A 321 -9.74 19.33 -40.67
CA ARG A 321 -10.56 18.18 -41.10
C ARG A 321 -11.14 17.42 -39.90
N ARG A 322 -10.39 17.26 -38.81
CA ARG A 322 -10.83 16.54 -37.60
C ARG A 322 -11.89 17.31 -36.82
N VAL A 323 -11.74 18.62 -36.73
CA VAL A 323 -12.77 19.52 -36.17
C VAL A 323 -14.03 19.47 -37.04
N HIS A 324 -13.89 19.47 -38.36
CA HIS A 324 -15.02 19.36 -39.29
C HIS A 324 -15.77 18.02 -39.15
N LEU A 325 -15.04 16.91 -38.99
CA LEU A 325 -15.62 15.58 -38.74
C LEU A 325 -16.34 15.49 -37.38
N ASN A 326 -15.77 16.10 -36.33
CA ASN A 326 -16.42 16.13 -35.03
C ASN A 326 -17.70 16.98 -35.04
N LEU A 327 -17.69 18.11 -35.75
CA LEU A 327 -18.88 18.94 -35.91
C LEU A 327 -19.97 18.23 -36.74
N GLN A 328 -19.61 17.46 -37.76
CA GLN A 328 -20.55 16.63 -38.52
C GLN A 328 -21.11 15.45 -37.72
N ASN A 329 -20.32 14.86 -36.82
CA ASN A 329 -20.77 13.75 -35.96
C ASN A 329 -21.66 14.21 -34.78
N CYS A 330 -21.69 15.50 -34.47
CA CYS A 330 -22.56 16.08 -33.44
C CYS A 330 -24.02 16.31 -33.91
N GLU A 331 -24.37 16.06 -35.17
CA GLU A 331 -25.74 16.27 -35.69
C GLU A 331 -26.76 15.16 -35.35
N VAL A 332 -26.40 14.17 -34.51
CA VAL A 332 -27.38 13.20 -34.01
C VAL A 332 -27.95 13.64 -32.67
N SER A 333 -28.92 14.55 -32.73
CA SER A 333 -30.08 14.74 -31.84
C SER A 333 -30.36 16.22 -31.57
N GLY A 334 -31.33 16.78 -32.30
CA GLY A 334 -31.97 18.04 -31.95
C GLY A 334 -31.92 19.07 -33.08
N ALA A 335 -33.09 19.33 -33.67
CA ALA A 335 -33.26 20.27 -34.76
C ALA A 335 -32.81 21.70 -34.37
N SER A 336 -31.65 22.11 -34.86
CA SER A 336 -31.29 23.52 -35.00
C SER A 336 -30.63 23.74 -36.36
N THR A 337 -31.33 24.45 -37.23
CA THR A 337 -30.87 24.82 -38.57
C THR A 337 -29.85 25.95 -38.46
N PHE A 338 -28.56 25.62 -38.42
CA PHE A 338 -27.51 26.58 -38.76
C PHE A 338 -27.33 26.60 -40.29
N GLY A 339 -27.27 27.80 -40.88
CA GLY A 339 -27.08 27.98 -42.31
C GLY A 339 -25.70 27.48 -42.79
N PRO A 340 -25.54 27.20 -44.10
CA PRO A 340 -24.28 26.70 -44.64
C PRO A 340 -23.13 27.69 -44.40
N LEU A 341 -22.07 27.23 -43.75
CA LEU A 341 -20.82 27.97 -43.61
C LEU A 341 -20.14 28.13 -44.98
N SER A 342 -19.70 29.36 -45.28
CA SER A 342 -19.10 29.73 -46.57
C SER A 342 -17.87 28.87 -46.92
N ALA A 343 -17.79 28.42 -48.17
CA ALA A 343 -16.69 27.61 -48.72
C ALA A 343 -15.37 28.39 -48.93
N THR A 344 -15.26 29.61 -48.40
CA THR A 344 -14.11 30.51 -48.56
C THR A 344 -13.46 30.77 -47.22
N TYR A 345 -12.82 29.75 -46.65
CA TYR A 345 -11.92 29.94 -45.51
C TYR A 345 -10.49 30.09 -46.03
N GLU A 346 -9.91 31.28 -45.91
CA GLU A 346 -8.49 31.51 -46.20
C GLU A 346 -7.63 31.20 -44.96
N PRO A 347 -6.48 30.51 -45.11
CA PRO A 347 -5.59 30.21 -44.00
C PRO A 347 -5.03 31.50 -43.38
N LYS A 348 -5.25 31.71 -42.08
CA LYS A 348 -4.75 32.89 -41.35
C LYS A 348 -3.24 32.84 -41.03
N TYR A 349 -2.55 31.79 -41.45
CA TYR A 349 -1.11 31.65 -41.33
C TYR A 349 -0.51 31.48 -42.71
N GLN A 350 0.37 32.39 -43.09
CA GLN A 350 1.14 32.33 -44.32
C GLN A 350 2.61 32.61 -43.98
N ASP A 351 3.52 31.73 -44.40
CA ASP A 351 4.96 31.82 -44.14
C ASP A 351 5.34 32.04 -42.66
N GLY A 352 4.61 31.41 -41.74
CA GLY A 352 4.89 31.47 -40.30
C GLY A 352 4.45 32.76 -39.61
N VAL A 353 3.69 33.62 -40.28
CA VAL A 353 3.13 34.86 -39.72
C VAL A 353 1.60 34.79 -39.71
N TYR A 354 1.00 35.18 -38.58
CA TYR A 354 -0.45 35.23 -38.41
C TYR A 354 -1.01 36.54 -38.98
N ASN A 355 -1.90 36.46 -39.96
CA ASN A 355 -2.66 37.62 -40.45
C ASN A 355 -3.91 37.81 -39.59
N THR A 356 -3.95 38.92 -38.85
CA THR A 356 -5.14 39.35 -38.10
C THR A 356 -6.15 40.00 -39.03
N ASP A 357 -7.43 39.72 -38.83
CA ASP A 357 -8.51 40.35 -39.58
C ASP A 357 -8.46 41.87 -39.36
N SER A 358 -8.64 42.65 -40.44
CA SER A 358 -8.82 44.09 -40.36
C SER A 358 -10.17 44.39 -39.74
N ASP A 359 -10.20 45.22 -38.69
CA ASP A 359 -11.43 45.72 -38.06
C ASP A 359 -12.18 46.70 -39.00
N GLU A 360 -12.74 46.19 -40.09
CA GLU A 360 -13.79 46.86 -40.90
C GLU A 360 -14.77 45.78 -41.41
N ASP A 361 -15.72 45.41 -40.54
CA ASP A 361 -17.19 45.36 -40.79
C ASP A 361 -17.94 44.70 -39.62
#